data_AF-A0A433ZZM4-F1
#
_entry.id   AF-A0A433ZZM4-F1
#
_cell.length_a   1.000
_cell.length_b   1.000
_cell.length_c   1.000
_cell.angle_alpha   90.00
_cell.angle_beta   90.00
_cell.angle_gamma   90.00
#
_symmetry.space_group_name_H-M   'P 1'
#
loop_
_entity.id
_entity.type
_entity.pdbx_description
1 polymer ?
#
loop_
_entity_poly.entity_id
_entity_poly.type
_entity_poly.pdbx_seq_one_letter_code
_entity_poly.pdbx_strand_id
1 'polypeptide(L)' 'MSAFVIDAFEFCRSNGQREGVTPVAEMSRLNKDCADQSGQICWSVTGGTSKHGYPSMTLSVAGTVQLMCQRC' A
#
# COMPACT_ATOMS: atom_id res chain seq x y z
N MET A 1 10.64 11.76 6.10
CA MET A 1 10.04 10.41 6.22
C MET A 1 11.10 9.46 6.75
N SER A 2 10.94 8.98 7.99
CA SER A 2 11.77 7.88 8.49
C SER A 2 11.33 6.62 7.74
N ALA A 3 12.20 6.03 6.93
CA ALA A 3 11.92 4.75 6.31
C ALA A 3 11.81 3.70 7.43
N PHE A 4 10.60 3.18 7.65
CA PHE A 4 10.40 2.09 8.61
C PHE A 4 10.79 0.78 7.93
N VAL A 5 11.89 0.19 8.38
CA VAL A 5 12.42 -1.06 7.85
C VAL A 5 11.73 -2.22 8.57
N ILE A 6 11.03 -3.06 7.81
CA ILE A 6 10.48 -4.32 8.30
C ILE A 6 11.52 -5.41 8.03
N ASP A 7 11.88 -6.19 9.06
CA ASP A 7 12.47 -7.51 8.82
C ASP A 7 11.37 -8.41 8.23
N ALA A 8 11.41 -8.59 6.91
CA ALA A 8 10.39 -9.31 6.16
C ALA A 8 10.25 -10.77 6.62
N PHE A 9 11.32 -11.42 7.07
CA PHE A 9 11.30 -12.82 7.47
C PHE A 9 10.67 -12.99 8.85
N GLU A 10 11.06 -12.14 9.81
CA GLU A 10 10.46 -12.11 11.13
C GLU A 10 8.97 -11.77 11.05
N PHE A 11 8.62 -10.77 10.24
CA PHE A 11 7.24 -10.36 10.01
C PHE A 11 6.37 -11.48 9.40
N CYS A 12 6.91 -12.25 8.46
CA CYS A 12 6.21 -13.42 7.92
C CYS A 12 6.07 -14.54 8.96
N ARG A 13 7.13 -14.80 9.75
CA ARG A 13 7.14 -15.87 10.76
C ARG A 13 6.14 -15.61 11.88
N SER A 14 5.91 -14.34 12.23
CA SER A 14 4.95 -13.94 13.26
C SER A 14 3.51 -13.77 12.76
N ASN A 15 3.23 -14.02 11.47
CA ASN A 15 1.97 -13.64 10.81
C ASN A 15 1.64 -12.15 11.04
N GLY A 16 2.66 -11.30 10.96
CA GLY A 16 2.54 -9.89 11.23
C GLY A 16 1.47 -9.25 10.35
N GLN A 17 0.69 -8.36 10.94
CA GLN A 17 -0.30 -7.56 10.23
C GLN A 17 -0.02 -6.08 10.48
N ARG A 18 -0.09 -5.29 9.42
CA ARG A 18 -0.02 -3.83 9.48
C ARG A 18 -1.02 -3.23 8.54
N GLU A 19 -1.42 -2.01 8.86
CA GLU A 19 -2.30 -1.21 8.05
C GLU A 19 -1.92 0.25 8.16
N GLY A 20 -2.38 1.03 7.20
CA GLY A 20 -2.18 2.45 7.19
C GLY A 20 -2.97 3.13 6.10
N VAL A 21 -2.90 4.45 6.14
CA VAL A 21 -3.52 5.32 5.14
C VAL A 21 -2.44 6.23 4.60
N THR A 22 -2.35 6.28 3.28
CA THR A 22 -1.45 7.20 2.58
C THR A 22 -2.30 8.19 1.78
N PRO A 23 -2.17 9.50 2.03
CA PRO A 23 -2.85 10.52 1.23
C PRO A 23 -2.43 10.44 -0.24
N VAL A 24 -3.37 10.64 -1.17
CA VAL A 24 -3.07 10.69 -2.61
C VAL A 24 -2.06 11.78 -2.90
N ALA A 25 -2.14 12.93 -2.22
CA ALA A 25 -1.18 14.02 -2.33
C ALA A 25 0.29 13.60 -2.15
N GLU A 26 0.58 12.57 -1.35
CA GLU A 26 1.94 12.04 -1.12
C GLU A 26 2.39 11.02 -2.19
N MET A 27 1.47 10.55 -3.05
CA MET A 27 1.74 9.59 -4.11
C MET A 27 2.09 10.30 -5.43
N SER A 28 3.35 10.71 -5.58
CA SER A 28 3.87 11.52 -6.71
C SER A 28 3.59 11.02 -8.12
N ARG A 29 3.28 9.73 -8.29
CA ARG A 29 2.86 9.14 -9.57
C ARG A 29 1.36 9.27 -9.77
N LEU A 30 0.57 8.88 -8.77
CA LEU A 30 -0.88 8.87 -8.83
C LEU A 30 -1.46 10.30 -8.84
N ASN A 31 -0.92 11.19 -8.01
CA ASN A 31 -1.42 12.56 -7.85
C ASN A 31 -1.30 13.43 -9.11
N LYS A 32 -0.43 13.08 -10.06
CA LYS A 32 -0.28 13.74 -11.36
C LYS A 32 -1.42 13.44 -12.30
N ASP A 33 -2.06 12.29 -12.12
CA ASP A 33 -3.15 11.81 -12.96
C ASP A 33 -4.52 12.06 -12.31
N CYS A 34 -4.56 12.70 -11.12
CA CYS A 34 -5.79 13.01 -10.42
C CYS A 34 -6.23 14.46 -10.66
N ALA A 35 -7.53 14.65 -10.87
CA ALA A 35 -8.17 15.97 -10.94
C ALA A 35 -8.22 16.67 -9.57
N ASP A 36 -8.19 15.88 -8.49
CA ASP A 36 -8.11 16.33 -7.12
C ASP A 36 -7.22 15.37 -6.28
N GLN A 37 -6.50 15.92 -5.30
CA GLN A 37 -5.53 15.19 -4.49
C GLN A 37 -6.02 14.90 -3.06
N SER A 38 -7.29 15.19 -2.74
CA SER A 38 -7.86 14.98 -1.39
C SER A 38 -8.15 13.51 -1.07
N GLY A 39 -7.99 12.61 -2.04
CA GLY A 39 -8.21 11.18 -1.87
C GLY A 39 -7.25 10.54 -0.87
N GLN A 40 -7.64 9.37 -0.36
CA GLN A 40 -6.84 8.57 0.56
C GLN A 40 -6.79 7.12 0.08
N ILE A 41 -5.62 6.49 0.25
CA ILE A 41 -5.40 5.08 -0.06
C ILE A 41 -5.16 4.33 1.23
N CYS A 42 -6.11 3.48 1.60
CA CYS A 42 -5.96 2.52 2.68
C CYS A 42 -5.17 1.32 2.18
N TRP A 43 -4.26 0.82 3.00
CA TRP A 43 -3.51 -0.38 2.69
C TRP A 43 -3.37 -1.26 3.93
N SER A 44 -3.25 -2.56 3.70
CA SER A 44 -2.89 -3.53 4.73
C SER A 44 -1.85 -4.50 4.18
N VAL A 45 -0.90 -4.89 5.02
CA VAL A 45 0.12 -5.89 4.74
C VAL A 45 -0.01 -7.01 5.74
N THR A 46 -0.15 -8.24 5.26
CA THR A 46 -0.18 -9.44 6.08
C THR A 46 0.97 -10.35 5.69
N GLY A 47 1.82 -10.70 6.66
CA GLY A 47 2.85 -11.70 6.54
C GLY A 47 2.29 -13.11 6.75
N GLY A 48 2.94 -14.10 6.15
CA GLY A 48 2.59 -15.50 6.33
C GLY A 48 3.49 -16.40 5.49
N THR A 49 2.98 -17.59 5.19
CA THR A 49 3.69 -18.58 4.36
C THR A 49 2.88 -18.92 3.11
N SER A 50 3.56 -18.95 1.97
CA SER A 50 2.99 -19.46 0.72
C SER A 50 2.66 -20.96 0.83
N LYS A 51 1.92 -21.48 -0.15
CA LYS A 51 1.56 -22.90 -0.24
C LYS A 51 2.77 -23.85 -0.23
N HIS A 52 3.96 -23.37 -0.58
CA HIS A 52 5.20 -24.13 -0.60
C HIS A 52 6.05 -23.92 0.67
N GLY A 53 5.55 -23.21 1.68
CA GLY A 53 6.25 -22.96 2.94
C GLY A 53 7.21 -21.76 2.92
N TYR A 54 7.33 -21.05 1.79
CA TYR A 54 8.18 -19.84 1.72
C TYR A 54 7.51 -18.64 2.40
N PRO A 55 8.28 -17.79 3.11
CA PRO A 55 7.81 -16.49 3.59
C PRO A 55 7.13 -15.68 2.47
N SER A 56 5.95 -15.13 2.76
CA SER A 56 5.17 -14.34 1.81
C SER A 56 4.47 -13.19 2.50
N MET A 57 4.39 -12.04 1.83
CA MET A 57 3.58 -10.91 2.26
C MET A 57 2.51 -10.59 1.22
N THR A 58 1.30 -10.31 1.69
CA THR A 58 0.18 -9.86 0.86
C THR A 58 -0.10 -8.40 1.18
N LEU A 59 0.04 -7.53 0.19
CA LEU A 59 -0.36 -6.12 0.27
C LEU A 59 -1.74 -5.96 -0.38
N SER A 60 -2.72 -5.53 0.40
CA SER A 60 -4.04 -5.11 -0.08
C SER A 60 -4.11 -3.59 -0.08
N VAL A 61 -4.68 -3.03 -1.15
CA VAL A 61 -4.77 -1.58 -1.35
C VAL A 61 -6.18 -1.24 -1.82
N ALA A 62 -6.79 -0.23 -1.21
CA ALA A 62 -8.13 0.25 -1.55
C ALA A 62 -8.24 1.76 -1.34
N GLY A 63 -9.01 2.43 -2.17
CA GLY A 63 -9.27 3.86 -2.04
C GLY A 63 -10.01 4.42 -3.25
N THR A 64 -10.60 5.59 -3.07
CA THR A 64 -11.27 6.31 -4.16
C THR A 64 -10.39 7.47 -4.61
N VAL A 65 -10.24 7.60 -5.93
CA VAL A 65 -9.47 8.67 -6.56
C VAL A 65 -10.29 9.35 -7.65
N GLN A 66 -10.11 10.66 -7.78
CA GLN A 66 -10.71 11.46 -8.84
C GLN A 66 -9.71 11.53 -9.99
N LEU A 67 -9.79 10.62 -10.96
CA LEU A 67 -8.87 10.63 -12.10
C LEU A 67 -9.20 11.78 -13.05
N MET A 68 -8.17 12.48 -13.51
CA MET A 68 -8.29 13.42 -14.61
C MET A 68 -8.43 12.65 -15.91
N CYS A 69 -9.48 12.99 -16.68
CA CYS A 69 -9.68 12.50 -18.03
C CYS A 69 -8.47 12.86 -18.89
N GLN A 70 -7.74 11.88 -19.41
CA GLN A 70 -6.57 12.12 -20.27
C GLN A 70 -6.93 12.52 -21.71
N ARG A 71 -8.22 12.78 -21.98
CA ARG A 71 -8.75 12.96 -23.34
C ARG A 71 -9.54 14.26 -23.56
N CYS A 72 -10.04 14.91 -22.51
CA CYS A 72 -11.05 15.96 -22.64
C CYS A 72 -10.63 17.35 -22.14
#